data_AF-A0A7C3AZA7-F1
#
_entry.id   AF-A0A7C3AZA7-F1
#
_cell.length_a   1.000
_cell.length_b   1.000
_cell.length_c   1.000
_cell.angle_alpha   90.00
_cell.angle_beta   90.00
_cell.angle_gamma   90.00
#
_symmetry.space_group_name_H-M   'P 1'
#
loop_
_entity.id
_entity.type
_entity.pdbx_description
1 polymer ?
#
loop_
_entity_poly.entity_id
_entity_poly.type
_entity_poly.pdbx_seq_one_letter_code
_entity_poly.pdbx_strand_id
1 'polypeptide(L)'
;MDYIEGTNRDQLLLFPESLDEYISDDNPVRFIDAFAESLDLKALGFKHAVLPETGRPPYHPSVMLKLYVYGYLNRIRSSRLLEKESHRNVEAIWLTGKLMPDHKTIPNFRRDNREAIREVCRAFTRFCRELDLFGGELVAIDGSKFKAVNNKGRNFTDRKLRRAMKDIEKKIDAYLDELDENDVIEPDEHKPTAEELKEKIQRLKERMKEYKGLKKEMEETGETQISLTDPDCRSMPLAGGPRTQVGYNVQVSVDEKHKLIVDHEVTNAVTDRDLLSHMAKRAKDLLGVDELEVLADMGYYHGKEVKACLEAGITPYIPKPQ
;
A
#
# COMPACT_ATOMS: atom_id res chain seq x y z
N MET A 1 28.76 -8.14 -45.78
CA MET A 1 27.99 -7.29 -44.83
C MET A 1 28.70 -7.48 -43.53
N ASP A 2 29.59 -6.55 -43.20
CA ASP A 2 30.59 -6.76 -42.17
C ASP A 2 29.99 -6.27 -40.85
N TYR A 3 29.25 -7.18 -40.20
CA TYR A 3 28.76 -6.94 -38.86
C TYR A 3 29.92 -7.04 -37.88
N ILE A 4 29.86 -6.26 -36.81
CA ILE A 4 30.75 -6.43 -35.66
C ILE A 4 30.42 -7.79 -35.04
N GLU A 5 31.39 -8.71 -35.02
CA GLU A 5 31.22 -10.04 -34.44
C GLU A 5 31.42 -10.00 -32.92
N GLY A 6 30.55 -10.70 -32.18
CA GLY A 6 30.67 -10.86 -30.73
C GLY A 6 31.56 -12.05 -30.36
N THR A 7 31.86 -12.19 -29.06
CA THR A 7 32.61 -13.33 -28.52
C THR A 7 31.83 -14.64 -28.63
N ASN A 8 32.52 -15.74 -28.94
CA ASN A 8 31.92 -17.06 -29.01
C ASN A 8 31.48 -17.55 -27.61
N ARG A 9 30.26 -18.07 -27.49
CA ARG A 9 29.66 -18.54 -26.22
C ARG A 9 30.39 -19.73 -25.59
N ASP A 10 31.08 -20.53 -26.41
CA ASP A 10 31.83 -21.71 -25.96
C ASP A 10 33.30 -21.41 -25.68
N GLN A 11 33.74 -20.16 -25.88
CA GLN A 11 35.11 -19.73 -25.64
C GLN A 11 35.36 -19.62 -24.14
N LEU A 12 36.31 -20.44 -23.64
CA LEU A 12 36.77 -20.35 -22.27
C LEU A 12 37.69 -19.13 -22.10
N LEU A 13 37.40 -18.29 -21.11
CA LEU A 13 38.29 -17.21 -20.68
C LEU A 13 39.43 -17.78 -19.83
N LEU A 14 40.64 -17.21 -19.96
CA LEU A 14 41.81 -17.61 -19.16
C LEU A 14 41.61 -17.34 -17.66
N PHE A 15 40.96 -16.22 -17.34
CA PHE A 15 40.45 -15.90 -16.02
C PHE A 15 38.98 -15.46 -16.17
N PRO A 16 38.05 -15.95 -15.32
CA PRO A 16 36.68 -15.46 -15.34
C PRO A 16 36.65 -14.00 -14.89
N GLU A 17 35.84 -13.19 -15.57
CA GLU A 17 35.57 -11.81 -15.14
C GLU A 17 34.98 -11.83 -13.73
N SER A 18 35.34 -10.82 -12.93
CA SER A 18 34.75 -10.67 -11.59
C SER A 18 33.29 -10.25 -11.70
N LEU A 19 32.47 -10.51 -10.67
CA LEU A 19 31.09 -10.00 -10.67
C LEU A 19 31.04 -8.47 -10.80
N ASP A 20 32.04 -7.77 -10.26
CA ASP A 20 32.10 -6.31 -10.27
C ASP A 20 32.38 -5.73 -11.67
N GLU A 21 33.15 -6.44 -12.49
CA GLU A 21 33.46 -6.04 -13.87
C GLU A 21 32.24 -6.07 -14.81
N TYR A 22 31.20 -6.82 -14.45
CA TYR A 22 29.95 -6.85 -15.21
C TYR A 22 29.05 -5.63 -14.95
N ILE A 23 29.34 -4.83 -13.92
CA ILE A 23 28.53 -3.69 -13.52
C ILE A 23 29.34 -2.41 -13.72
N SER A 24 28.89 -1.54 -14.63
CA SER A 24 29.53 -0.24 -14.85
C SER A 24 29.54 0.62 -13.58
N ASP A 25 30.54 1.49 -13.44
CA ASP A 25 30.68 2.39 -12.29
C ASP A 25 29.48 3.34 -12.11
N ASP A 26 28.85 3.76 -13.20
CA ASP A 26 27.68 4.64 -13.20
C ASP A 26 26.34 3.89 -12.98
N ASN A 27 26.36 2.58 -12.71
CA ASN A 27 25.13 1.82 -12.56
C ASN A 27 24.43 2.16 -11.22
N PRO A 28 23.12 2.51 -11.22
CA PRO A 28 22.37 2.83 -10.01
C PRO A 28 22.40 1.77 -8.91
N VAL A 29 22.64 0.50 -9.23
CA VAL A 29 22.72 -0.56 -8.21
C VAL A 29 23.90 -0.37 -7.26
N ARG A 30 24.98 0.28 -7.69
CA ARG A 30 26.10 0.63 -6.81
C ARG A 30 25.68 1.63 -5.73
N PHE A 31 24.79 2.56 -6.05
CA PHE A 31 24.21 3.46 -5.06
C PHE A 31 23.32 2.70 -4.06
N ILE A 32 22.49 1.76 -4.53
CA ILE A 32 21.66 0.92 -3.64
C ILE A 32 22.53 0.15 -2.66
N ASP A 33 23.63 -0.42 -3.15
CA ASP A 33 24.58 -1.19 -2.37
C ASP A 33 25.23 -0.34 -1.27
N ALA A 34 25.87 0.77 -1.66
CA ALA A 34 26.53 1.70 -0.76
C ALA A 34 25.57 2.31 0.26
N PHE A 35 24.36 2.72 -0.17
CA PHE A 35 23.35 3.25 0.73
C PHE A 35 22.93 2.20 1.76
N ALA A 36 22.61 0.97 1.34
CA ALA A 36 22.19 -0.09 2.26
C ALA A 36 23.29 -0.55 3.23
N GLU A 37 24.57 -0.35 2.89
CA GLU A 37 25.72 -0.60 3.77
C GLU A 37 25.98 0.53 4.76
N SER A 38 25.68 1.77 4.39
CA SER A 38 25.81 2.93 5.28
C SER A 38 24.82 2.92 6.46
N LEU A 39 23.75 2.13 6.37
CA LEU A 39 22.69 2.08 7.37
C LEU A 39 23.04 1.19 8.57
N ASP A 40 22.86 1.71 9.77
CA ASP A 40 22.86 0.88 10.99
C ASP A 40 21.53 0.12 11.11
N LEU A 41 21.49 -1.06 10.50
CA LEU A 41 20.29 -1.90 10.46
C LEU A 41 19.84 -2.38 11.85
N LYS A 42 20.76 -2.45 12.82
CA LYS A 42 20.41 -2.82 14.19
C LYS A 42 19.70 -1.66 14.89
N ALA A 43 20.23 -0.45 14.78
CA ALA A 43 19.60 0.75 15.34
C ALA A 43 18.24 1.04 14.69
N LEU A 44 18.09 0.75 13.40
CA LEU A 44 16.83 0.87 12.66
C LEU A 44 15.79 -0.22 13.00
N GLY A 45 16.15 -1.20 13.83
CA GLY A 45 15.22 -2.22 14.33
C GLY A 45 14.95 -3.37 13.36
N PHE A 46 15.85 -3.65 12.41
CA PHE A 46 15.70 -4.84 11.56
C PHE A 46 15.84 -6.11 12.38
N LYS A 47 14.84 -7.00 12.25
CA LYS A 47 14.93 -8.37 12.74
C LYS A 47 16.06 -9.09 12.03
N HIS A 48 16.76 -9.93 12.79
CA HIS A 48 17.94 -10.66 12.32
C HIS A 48 19.14 -9.80 11.94
N ALA A 49 19.16 -8.51 12.31
CA ALA A 49 20.41 -7.73 12.32
C ALA A 49 21.42 -8.29 13.35
N VAL A 50 20.90 -8.98 14.38
CA VAL A 50 21.69 -9.84 15.27
C VAL A 50 21.27 -11.29 15.01
N LEU A 51 22.25 -12.17 14.84
CA LEU A 51 21.99 -13.57 14.52
C LEU A 51 21.30 -14.28 15.71
N PRO A 52 20.33 -15.17 15.44
CA PRO A 52 19.79 -16.04 16.47
C PRO A 52 20.86 -17.04 16.93
N GLU A 53 20.84 -17.41 18.22
CA GLU A 53 21.80 -18.36 18.81
C GLU A 53 21.63 -19.79 18.25
N THR A 54 20.45 -20.13 17.75
CA THR A 54 20.11 -21.47 17.24
C THR A 54 19.32 -21.41 15.94
N GLY A 55 19.40 -22.48 15.15
CA GLY A 55 18.69 -22.64 13.87
C GLY A 55 19.51 -22.28 12.65
N ARG A 56 18.89 -22.33 11.46
CA ARG A 56 19.53 -21.93 10.20
C ARG A 56 19.75 -20.41 10.20
N PRO A 57 20.97 -19.92 9.89
CA PRO A 57 21.21 -18.50 9.76
C PRO A 57 20.28 -17.86 8.71
N PRO A 58 19.60 -16.74 9.05
CA PRO A 58 18.79 -16.00 8.10
C PRO A 58 19.66 -15.24 7.10
N TYR A 59 19.05 -14.80 6.00
CA TYR A 59 19.70 -13.82 5.11
C TYR A 59 19.95 -12.51 5.86
N HIS A 60 21.09 -11.88 5.59
CA HIS A 60 21.40 -10.59 6.18
C HIS A 60 20.36 -9.53 5.73
N PRO A 61 19.82 -8.70 6.65
CA PRO A 61 18.80 -7.70 6.31
C PRO A 61 19.22 -6.72 5.20
N SER A 62 20.51 -6.38 5.12
CA SER A 62 21.03 -5.50 4.06
C SER A 62 20.81 -6.10 2.66
N VAL A 63 21.11 -7.39 2.47
CA VAL A 63 20.92 -8.09 1.19
C VAL A 63 19.45 -8.09 0.78
N MET A 64 18.56 -8.37 1.74
CA MET A 64 17.12 -8.37 1.49
C MET A 64 16.60 -6.97 1.16
N LEU A 65 17.11 -5.94 1.86
CA LEU A 65 16.78 -4.54 1.60
C LEU A 65 17.24 -4.10 0.20
N LYS A 66 18.50 -4.39 -0.17
CA LYS A 66 19.08 -4.13 -1.50
C LYS A 66 18.19 -4.72 -2.60
N LEU A 67 17.82 -5.99 -2.47
CA LEU A 67 16.94 -6.68 -3.44
C LEU A 67 15.54 -6.02 -3.53
N TYR A 68 14.99 -5.57 -2.40
CA TYR A 68 13.70 -4.89 -2.39
C TYR A 68 13.75 -3.53 -3.09
N VAL A 69 14.75 -2.70 -2.78
CA VAL A 69 14.93 -1.39 -3.40
C VAL A 69 15.15 -1.55 -4.90
N TYR A 70 15.98 -2.51 -5.31
CA TYR A 70 16.16 -2.89 -6.71
C TYR A 70 14.84 -3.25 -7.39
N GLY A 71 14.00 -4.04 -6.73
CA GLY A 71 12.67 -4.40 -7.21
C GLY A 71 11.77 -3.19 -7.44
N TYR A 72 11.74 -2.24 -6.50
CA TYR A 72 10.94 -1.03 -6.65
C TYR A 72 11.43 -0.14 -7.80
N LEU A 73 12.75 0.05 -7.92
CA LEU A 73 13.36 0.85 -8.98
C LEU A 73 13.04 0.28 -10.37
N ASN A 74 13.11 -1.05 -10.52
CA ASN A 74 12.82 -1.76 -11.76
C ASN A 74 11.34 -2.14 -11.93
N ARG A 75 10.44 -1.64 -11.07
CA ARG A 75 8.98 -1.90 -11.10
C ARG A 75 8.61 -3.39 -10.96
N ILE A 76 9.47 -4.20 -10.34
CA ILE A 76 9.28 -5.63 -10.06
C ILE A 76 8.71 -5.81 -8.66
N ARG A 77 7.38 -5.90 -8.57
CA ARG A 77 6.66 -6.01 -7.28
C ARG A 77 6.38 -7.44 -6.83
N SER A 78 6.50 -8.41 -7.74
CA SER A 78 6.22 -9.82 -7.45
C SER A 78 7.44 -10.49 -6.82
N SER A 79 7.27 -11.14 -5.66
CA SER A 79 8.36 -11.88 -5.02
C SER A 79 8.86 -13.03 -5.88
N ARG A 80 8.00 -13.68 -6.68
CA ARG A 80 8.40 -14.73 -7.64
C ARG A 80 9.23 -14.17 -8.79
N LEU A 81 8.92 -12.95 -9.24
CA LEU A 81 9.73 -12.30 -10.27
C LEU A 81 11.06 -11.85 -9.68
N LEU A 82 11.10 -11.32 -8.45
CA LEU A 82 12.35 -10.98 -7.76
C LEU A 82 13.23 -12.20 -7.52
N GLU A 83 12.65 -13.33 -7.10
CA GLU A 83 13.35 -14.61 -7.04
C GLU A 83 13.95 -14.93 -8.41
N LYS A 84 13.14 -14.91 -9.49
CA LYS A 84 13.64 -15.14 -10.84
C LYS A 84 14.77 -14.18 -11.27
N GLU A 85 14.69 -12.90 -10.91
CA GLU A 85 15.75 -11.92 -11.20
C GLU A 85 17.05 -12.26 -10.48
N SER A 86 16.98 -12.67 -9.20
CA SER A 86 18.17 -13.09 -8.44
C SER A 86 18.90 -14.30 -9.04
N HIS A 87 18.25 -15.04 -9.94
CA HIS A 87 18.84 -16.17 -10.67
C HIS A 87 19.49 -15.79 -12.00
N ARG A 88 19.07 -14.69 -12.65
CA ARG A 88 19.41 -14.45 -14.06
C ARG A 88 19.97 -13.07 -14.36
N ASN A 89 19.64 -12.09 -13.53
CA ASN A 89 19.98 -10.71 -13.78
C ASN A 89 21.28 -10.38 -13.09
N VAL A 90 22.28 -9.95 -13.86
CA VAL A 90 23.62 -9.70 -13.34
C VAL A 90 23.63 -8.63 -12.25
N GLU A 91 22.77 -7.61 -12.35
CA GLU A 91 22.63 -6.57 -11.32
C GLU A 91 22.09 -7.13 -10.01
N ALA A 92 21.05 -7.97 -10.09
CA ALA A 92 20.48 -8.60 -8.91
C ALA A 92 21.45 -9.62 -8.29
N ILE A 93 22.16 -10.39 -9.13
CA ILE A 93 23.18 -11.34 -8.70
C ILE A 93 24.34 -10.63 -8.01
N TRP A 94 24.78 -9.49 -8.54
CA TRP A 94 25.82 -8.65 -7.94
C TRP A 94 25.37 -8.10 -6.58
N LEU A 95 24.18 -7.48 -6.52
CA LEU A 95 23.61 -6.91 -5.28
C LEU A 95 23.43 -7.93 -4.16
N THR A 96 23.09 -9.18 -4.50
CA THR A 96 22.89 -10.24 -3.50
C THR A 96 24.13 -11.07 -3.26
N GLY A 97 25.24 -10.84 -3.98
CA GLY A 97 26.42 -11.69 -3.91
C GLY A 97 26.13 -13.15 -4.26
N LYS A 98 25.31 -13.39 -5.29
CA LYS A 98 24.77 -14.71 -5.71
C LYS A 98 23.83 -15.38 -4.71
N LEU A 99 23.40 -14.70 -3.66
CA LEU A 99 22.33 -15.22 -2.80
C LEU A 99 20.99 -15.19 -3.56
N MET A 100 20.19 -16.24 -3.34
CA MET A 100 18.93 -16.46 -4.06
C MET A 100 17.76 -16.62 -3.08
N PRO A 101 17.28 -15.51 -2.48
CA PRO A 101 16.13 -15.58 -1.59
C PRO A 101 14.88 -16.05 -2.33
N ASP A 102 14.15 -17.00 -1.75
CA ASP A 102 12.94 -17.55 -2.37
C ASP A 102 11.72 -16.61 -2.22
N HIS A 103 10.68 -16.85 -3.01
CA HIS A 103 9.43 -16.07 -3.01
C HIS A 103 8.63 -16.07 -1.71
N LYS A 104 8.95 -16.90 -0.71
CA LYS A 104 8.38 -16.84 0.66
C LYS A 104 9.26 -15.99 1.57
N THR A 105 10.58 -16.15 1.48
CA THR A 105 11.56 -15.40 2.25
C THR A 105 11.49 -13.90 1.97
N ILE A 106 11.39 -13.52 0.69
CA ILE A 106 11.25 -12.12 0.24
C ILE A 106 10.07 -11.42 0.95
N PRO A 107 8.79 -11.82 0.77
CA PRO A 107 7.66 -11.13 1.39
C PRO A 107 7.64 -11.22 2.92
N ASN A 108 8.19 -12.29 3.51
CA ASN A 108 8.32 -12.39 4.97
C ASN A 108 9.25 -11.30 5.52
N PHE A 109 10.39 -11.05 4.87
CA PHE A 109 11.28 -9.96 5.27
C PHE A 109 10.56 -8.61 5.33
N ARG A 110 9.78 -8.25 4.30
CA ARG A 110 9.00 -7.00 4.30
C ARG A 110 7.92 -7.00 5.38
N ARG A 111 7.23 -8.13 5.58
CA ARG A 111 6.17 -8.24 6.60
C ARG A 111 6.73 -8.06 8.00
N ASP A 112 7.89 -8.65 8.27
CA ASP A 112 8.43 -8.75 9.61
C ASP A 112 9.22 -7.50 10.02
N ASN A 113 9.62 -6.66 9.04
CA ASN A 113 10.43 -5.44 9.20
C ASN A 113 9.72 -4.14 8.74
N ARG A 114 8.38 -4.08 8.76
CA ARG A 114 7.62 -2.93 8.22
C ARG A 114 8.03 -1.58 8.82
N GLU A 115 8.18 -1.51 10.13
CA GLU A 115 8.58 -0.27 10.83
C GLU A 115 10.02 0.12 10.48
N ALA A 116 10.94 -0.84 10.46
CA ALA A 116 12.34 -0.60 10.09
C ALA A 116 12.47 -0.07 8.65
N ILE A 117 11.66 -0.56 7.70
CA ILE A 117 11.64 -0.06 6.32
C ILE A 117 11.15 1.41 6.26
N ARG A 118 10.20 1.82 7.11
CA ARG A 118 9.79 3.22 7.21
C ARG A 118 10.94 4.09 7.72
N GLU A 119 11.69 3.61 8.72
CA GLU A 119 12.87 4.31 9.23
C GLU A 119 13.98 4.40 8.17
N VAL A 120 14.13 3.42 7.27
CA VAL A 120 15.04 3.54 6.11
C VAL A 120 14.62 4.70 5.20
N CYS A 121 13.32 4.90 4.93
CA CYS A 121 12.86 6.03 4.12
C CYS A 121 13.16 7.38 4.80
N ARG A 122 13.02 7.43 6.13
CA ARG A 122 13.40 8.61 6.93
C ARG A 122 14.91 8.85 6.90
N ALA A 123 15.72 7.79 7.01
CA ALA A 123 17.16 7.87 6.88
C ALA A 123 17.59 8.36 5.49
N PHE A 124 16.92 7.90 4.43
CA PHE A 124 17.13 8.40 3.07
C PHE A 124 16.83 9.89 2.94
N THR A 125 15.72 10.35 3.54
CA THR A 125 15.35 11.77 3.55
C THR A 125 16.40 12.61 4.29
N ARG A 126 16.90 12.12 5.44
CA ARG A 126 18.00 12.79 6.18
C ARG A 126 19.29 12.83 5.36
N PHE A 127 19.63 11.75 4.66
CA PHE A 127 20.78 11.68 3.77
C PHE A 127 20.67 12.71 2.62
N CYS A 128 19.50 12.78 1.96
CA CYS A 128 19.26 13.81 0.93
C CYS A 128 19.39 15.23 1.48
N ARG A 129 18.96 15.46 2.73
CA ARG A 129 19.14 16.75 3.40
C ARG A 129 20.61 17.07 3.65
N GLU A 130 21.41 16.11 4.12
CA GLU A 130 22.86 16.28 4.33
C GLU A 130 23.61 16.61 3.04
N LEU A 131 23.07 16.18 1.89
CA LEU A 131 23.58 16.50 0.56
C LEU A 131 22.99 17.79 -0.05
N ASP A 132 22.22 18.56 0.72
CA ASP A 132 21.56 19.79 0.25
C ASP A 132 20.62 19.58 -0.96
N LEU A 133 20.00 18.39 -1.03
CA LEU A 133 19.04 18.02 -2.10
C LEU A 133 17.59 18.40 -1.76
N PHE A 134 17.36 19.13 -0.67
CA PHE A 134 16.07 19.68 -0.30
C PHE A 134 16.16 21.20 -0.18
N GLY A 135 15.13 21.91 -0.63
CA GLY A 135 15.01 23.36 -0.39
C GLY A 135 14.61 23.65 1.04
N GLY A 136 13.64 22.90 1.57
CA GLY A 136 13.22 23.02 2.97
C GLY A 136 12.38 24.27 3.30
N GLU A 137 12.11 25.13 2.31
CA GLU A 137 11.32 26.35 2.47
C GLU A 137 9.83 26.09 2.23
N LEU A 138 9.52 25.41 1.11
CA LEU A 138 8.15 25.23 0.62
C LEU A 138 7.89 23.77 0.28
N VAL A 139 6.79 23.23 0.81
CA VAL A 139 6.34 21.85 0.60
C VAL A 139 4.91 21.83 0.09
N ALA A 140 4.64 21.02 -0.93
CA ALA A 140 3.29 20.71 -1.38
C ALA A 140 2.78 19.43 -0.71
N ILE A 141 1.56 19.45 -0.18
CA ILE A 141 0.89 18.28 0.40
C ILE A 141 -0.31 17.92 -0.48
N ASP A 142 -0.36 16.66 -0.89
CA ASP A 142 -1.46 16.12 -1.68
C ASP A 142 -1.82 14.68 -1.26
N GLY A 143 -3.08 14.33 -1.48
CA GLY A 143 -3.70 13.09 -1.06
C GLY A 143 -4.15 12.25 -2.25
N SER A 144 -3.54 11.08 -2.43
CA SER A 144 -3.87 10.15 -3.50
C SER A 144 -4.61 8.92 -2.96
N LYS A 145 -5.75 8.56 -3.57
CA LYS A 145 -6.49 7.35 -3.19
C LYS A 145 -5.96 6.14 -3.96
N PHE A 146 -5.47 5.12 -3.25
CA PHE A 146 -4.95 3.89 -3.82
C PHE A 146 -5.91 2.74 -3.60
N LYS A 147 -6.21 1.99 -4.67
CA LYS A 147 -7.11 0.83 -4.63
C LYS A 147 -6.53 -0.28 -3.74
N ALA A 148 -7.35 -0.76 -2.81
CA ALA A 148 -7.04 -1.90 -1.97
C ALA A 148 -7.40 -3.24 -2.64
N VAL A 149 -7.00 -4.35 -2.03
CA VAL A 149 -7.41 -5.70 -2.44
C VAL A 149 -8.78 -6.02 -1.85
N ASN A 150 -9.79 -5.18 -2.13
CA ASN A 150 -11.17 -5.42 -1.73
C ASN A 150 -12.14 -4.92 -2.80
N ASN A 151 -13.13 -5.75 -3.14
CA ASN A 151 -14.17 -5.37 -4.09
C ASN A 151 -15.22 -4.48 -3.39
N LYS A 152 -15.76 -3.47 -4.08
CA LYS A 152 -16.88 -2.64 -3.60
C LYS A 152 -18.08 -3.47 -3.13
N GLY A 153 -18.31 -4.62 -3.75
CA GLY A 153 -19.34 -5.58 -3.33
C GLY A 153 -19.15 -6.11 -1.91
N ARG A 154 -17.89 -6.22 -1.47
CA ARG A 154 -17.42 -6.76 -0.18
C ARG A 154 -17.06 -5.68 0.86
N ASN A 155 -17.44 -4.42 0.60
CA ASN A 155 -17.42 -3.34 1.59
C ASN A 155 -18.86 -3.00 1.99
N PHE A 156 -19.12 -2.88 3.28
CA PHE A 156 -20.45 -2.69 3.85
C PHE A 156 -20.48 -1.46 4.76
N THR A 157 -21.40 -0.54 4.47
CA THR A 157 -21.76 0.56 5.37
C THR A 157 -23.10 0.25 6.01
N ASP A 158 -23.44 0.89 7.14
CA ASP A 158 -24.76 0.71 7.78
C ASP A 158 -25.91 0.91 6.78
N ARG A 159 -25.85 1.99 5.97
CA ARG A 159 -26.83 2.24 4.90
C ARG A 159 -26.94 1.08 3.90
N LYS A 160 -25.81 0.50 3.49
CA LYS A 160 -25.79 -0.62 2.54
C LYS A 160 -26.34 -1.90 3.17
N LEU A 161 -26.02 -2.17 4.43
CA LEU A 161 -26.53 -3.31 5.19
C LEU A 161 -28.05 -3.21 5.38
N ARG A 162 -28.56 -2.05 5.84
CA ARG A 162 -30.00 -1.82 6.00
C ARG A 162 -30.77 -2.02 4.70
N ARG A 163 -30.25 -1.48 3.60
CA ARG A 163 -30.85 -1.67 2.27
C ARG A 163 -30.86 -3.15 1.86
N ALA A 164 -29.72 -3.82 2.01
CA ALA A 164 -29.60 -5.23 1.64
C ALA A 164 -30.52 -6.14 2.49
N MET A 165 -30.65 -5.87 3.79
CA MET A 165 -31.59 -6.55 4.67
C MET A 165 -33.05 -6.37 4.22
N LYS A 166 -33.45 -5.12 3.94
CA LYS A 166 -34.80 -4.80 3.43
C LYS A 166 -35.09 -5.49 2.09
N ASP A 167 -34.11 -5.53 1.20
CA ASP A 167 -34.25 -6.18 -0.11
C ASP A 167 -34.34 -7.71 0.03
N ILE A 168 -33.69 -8.30 1.05
CA ILE A 168 -33.82 -9.73 1.38
C ILE A 168 -35.21 -10.02 1.94
N GLU A 169 -35.71 -9.23 2.90
CA GLU A 169 -37.05 -9.38 3.48
C GLU A 169 -38.11 -9.41 2.37
N LYS A 170 -38.10 -8.40 1.48
CA LYS A 170 -39.02 -8.35 0.33
C LYS A 170 -38.97 -9.58 -0.58
N LYS A 171 -37.80 -10.17 -0.78
CA LYS A 171 -37.65 -11.38 -1.61
C LYS A 171 -38.14 -12.62 -0.91
N ILE A 172 -37.93 -12.72 0.41
CA ILE A 172 -38.48 -13.81 1.21
C ILE A 172 -40.00 -13.75 1.16
N ASP A 173 -40.58 -12.56 1.37
CA ASP A 173 -42.04 -12.37 1.29
C ASP A 173 -42.57 -12.80 -0.08
N ALA A 174 -41.95 -12.33 -1.18
CA ALA A 174 -42.35 -12.72 -2.53
C ALA A 174 -42.23 -14.23 -2.80
N TYR A 175 -41.21 -14.91 -2.27
CA TYR A 175 -41.07 -16.36 -2.41
C TYR A 175 -42.04 -17.15 -1.52
N LEU A 176 -42.48 -16.59 -0.40
CA LEU A 176 -43.54 -17.18 0.42
C LEU A 176 -44.89 -17.07 -0.30
N ASP A 177 -45.21 -15.90 -0.87
CA ASP A 177 -46.41 -15.72 -1.69
C ASP A 177 -46.43 -16.68 -2.89
N GLU A 178 -45.29 -16.85 -3.58
CA GLU A 178 -45.16 -17.78 -4.72
C GLU A 178 -45.27 -19.26 -4.27
N LEU A 179 -44.86 -19.58 -3.04
CA LEU A 179 -45.04 -20.92 -2.48
C LEU A 179 -46.53 -21.20 -2.20
N ASP A 180 -47.24 -20.23 -1.63
CA ASP A 180 -48.67 -20.32 -1.33
C ASP A 180 -49.50 -20.42 -2.63
N GLU A 181 -49.10 -19.73 -3.71
CA GLU A 181 -49.74 -19.84 -5.03
C GLU A 181 -49.50 -21.21 -5.70
N ASN A 182 -48.31 -21.80 -5.54
CA ASN A 182 -48.00 -23.13 -6.08
C ASN A 182 -48.79 -24.24 -5.39
N ASP A 183 -49.19 -24.05 -4.12
CA ASP A 183 -50.03 -25.02 -3.41
C ASP A 183 -51.49 -25.04 -3.93
N VAL A 184 -51.90 -24.04 -4.73
CA VAL A 184 -53.29 -23.88 -5.24
C VAL A 184 -53.43 -24.29 -6.72
N ILE A 185 -52.36 -24.33 -7.50
CA ILE A 185 -52.37 -24.49 -8.97
C ILE A 185 -51.63 -25.79 -9.37
N GLU A 186 -52.12 -26.51 -10.40
CA GLU A 186 -51.40 -27.67 -10.98
C GLU A 186 -50.01 -27.26 -11.51
N PRO A 187 -49.00 -28.15 -11.42
CA PRO A 187 -47.61 -27.82 -11.71
C PRO A 187 -47.41 -27.35 -13.17
N ASP A 188 -46.95 -26.11 -13.32
CA ASP A 188 -46.50 -25.51 -14.59
C ASP A 188 -44.99 -25.72 -14.75
N GLU A 189 -44.54 -26.27 -15.89
CA GLU A 189 -43.13 -26.58 -16.18
C GLU A 189 -42.21 -25.33 -16.15
N HIS A 190 -42.76 -24.12 -16.22
CA HIS A 190 -41.98 -22.87 -16.22
C HIS A 190 -41.85 -22.21 -14.84
N LYS A 191 -42.50 -22.73 -13.78
CA LYS A 191 -42.41 -22.20 -12.42
C LYS A 191 -41.37 -22.97 -11.58
N PRO A 192 -40.59 -22.29 -10.73
CA PRO A 192 -39.67 -22.96 -9.81
C PRO A 192 -40.43 -23.89 -8.86
N THR A 193 -39.88 -25.07 -8.61
CA THR A 193 -40.53 -26.06 -7.73
C THR A 193 -40.51 -25.59 -6.27
N ALA A 194 -41.44 -26.12 -5.45
CA ALA A 194 -41.51 -25.80 -4.03
C ALA A 194 -40.21 -26.10 -3.26
N GLU A 195 -39.45 -27.12 -3.68
CA GLU A 195 -38.13 -27.45 -3.11
C GLU A 195 -37.09 -26.36 -3.45
N GLU A 196 -37.05 -25.90 -4.70
CA GLU A 196 -36.15 -24.83 -5.13
C GLU A 196 -36.46 -23.49 -4.42
N LEU A 197 -37.73 -23.18 -4.20
CA LEU A 197 -38.16 -21.98 -3.46
C LEU A 197 -37.73 -22.07 -1.98
N LYS A 198 -37.91 -23.22 -1.34
CA LYS A 198 -37.45 -23.47 0.04
C LYS A 198 -35.93 -23.32 0.16
N GLU A 199 -35.16 -23.85 -0.79
CA GLU A 199 -33.70 -23.64 -0.83
C GLU A 199 -33.32 -22.16 -0.98
N LYS A 200 -33.98 -21.42 -1.88
CA LYS A 200 -33.75 -19.99 -2.08
C LYS A 200 -34.06 -19.18 -0.81
N ILE A 201 -35.17 -19.47 -0.13
CA ILE A 201 -35.53 -18.85 1.14
C ILE A 201 -34.47 -19.15 2.20
N GLN A 202 -34.00 -20.39 2.31
CA GLN A 202 -32.97 -20.76 3.27
C GLN A 202 -31.66 -19.99 3.04
N ARG A 203 -31.19 -19.91 1.79
CA ARG A 203 -30.00 -19.11 1.43
C ARG A 203 -30.17 -17.63 1.76
N LEU A 204 -31.36 -17.07 1.55
CA LEU A 204 -31.66 -15.68 1.91
C LEU A 204 -31.67 -15.46 3.42
N LYS A 205 -32.23 -16.40 4.21
CA LYS A 205 -32.21 -16.37 5.68
C LYS A 205 -30.78 -16.44 6.24
N GLU A 206 -29.94 -17.29 5.68
CA GLU A 206 -28.52 -17.37 6.05
C GLU A 206 -27.79 -16.05 5.78
N ARG A 207 -27.99 -15.48 4.60
CA ARG A 207 -27.40 -14.19 4.24
C ARG A 207 -27.92 -13.03 5.10
N MET A 208 -29.18 -13.07 5.51
CA MET A 208 -29.75 -12.13 6.47
C MET A 208 -29.05 -12.23 7.83
N LYS A 209 -28.75 -13.45 8.29
CA LYS A 209 -27.99 -13.69 9.53
C LYS A 209 -26.57 -13.14 9.42
N GLU A 210 -25.88 -13.36 8.30
CA GLU A 210 -24.56 -12.78 8.04
C GLU A 210 -24.58 -11.24 8.11
N TYR A 211 -25.53 -10.59 7.44
CA TYR A 211 -25.63 -9.13 7.46
C TYR A 211 -25.97 -8.58 8.85
N LYS A 212 -26.80 -9.29 9.62
CA LYS A 212 -27.08 -8.93 11.02
C LYS A 212 -25.83 -9.05 11.88
N GLY A 213 -25.01 -10.08 11.65
CA GLY A 213 -23.69 -10.24 12.28
C GLY A 213 -22.76 -9.07 11.98
N LEU A 214 -22.58 -8.73 10.70
CA LEU A 214 -21.74 -7.60 10.28
C LEU A 214 -22.23 -6.26 10.86
N LYS A 215 -23.55 -6.06 10.95
CA LYS A 215 -24.09 -4.83 11.55
C LYS A 215 -23.76 -4.76 13.04
N LYS A 216 -23.90 -5.87 13.77
CA LYS A 216 -23.54 -5.94 15.19
C LYS A 216 -22.05 -5.69 15.41
N GLU A 217 -21.20 -6.30 14.57
CA GLU A 217 -19.75 -6.06 14.58
C GLU A 217 -19.41 -4.58 14.35
N MET A 218 -20.13 -3.91 13.44
CA MET A 218 -19.96 -2.47 13.16
C MET A 218 -20.33 -1.61 14.38
N GLU A 219 -21.39 -1.98 15.10
CA GLU A 219 -21.83 -1.31 16.32
C GLU A 219 -20.86 -1.55 17.49
N GLU A 220 -20.31 -2.77 17.62
CA GLU A 220 -19.35 -3.14 18.67
C GLU A 220 -17.97 -2.49 18.48
N THR A 221 -17.50 -2.40 17.24
CA THR A 221 -16.20 -1.79 16.89
C THR A 221 -16.26 -0.27 16.80
N GLY A 222 -17.46 0.31 16.66
CA GLY A 222 -17.64 1.74 16.40
C GLY A 222 -17.20 2.17 14.99
N GLU A 223 -16.90 1.22 14.11
CA GLU A 223 -16.49 1.48 12.74
C GLU A 223 -17.67 1.96 11.89
N THR A 224 -17.40 2.82 10.90
CA THR A 224 -18.46 3.31 9.99
C THR A 224 -18.71 2.38 8.80
N GLN A 225 -17.78 1.46 8.55
CA GLN A 225 -17.83 0.51 7.44
C GLN A 225 -16.93 -0.69 7.70
N ILE A 226 -17.29 -1.84 7.12
CA ILE A 226 -16.55 -3.09 7.22
C ILE A 226 -16.16 -3.59 5.83
N SER A 227 -14.90 -3.96 5.66
CA SER A 227 -14.36 -4.60 4.47
C SER A 227 -13.98 -6.05 4.75
N LEU A 228 -14.46 -7.00 3.93
CA LEU A 228 -14.28 -8.43 4.22
C LEU A 228 -12.94 -9.01 3.75
N THR A 229 -12.32 -8.47 2.71
CA THR A 229 -11.05 -9.02 2.18
C THR A 229 -9.83 -8.28 2.71
N ASP A 230 -9.95 -6.97 2.87
CA ASP A 230 -8.90 -6.10 3.41
C ASP A 230 -9.53 -5.22 4.50
N PRO A 231 -9.49 -5.62 5.78
CA PRO A 231 -10.26 -4.97 6.86
C PRO A 231 -9.92 -3.51 7.09
N ASP A 232 -8.69 -3.10 6.78
CA ASP A 232 -8.21 -1.74 7.01
C ASP A 232 -8.67 -0.77 5.91
N CYS A 233 -9.00 -1.27 4.72
CA CYS A 233 -9.40 -0.38 3.64
C CYS A 233 -10.78 0.25 3.89
N ARG A 234 -11.01 1.42 3.29
CA ARG A 234 -12.25 2.18 3.41
C ARG A 234 -12.76 2.55 2.02
N SER A 235 -14.08 2.68 1.87
CA SER A 235 -14.68 3.27 0.68
C SER A 235 -14.54 4.78 0.72
N MET A 236 -13.84 5.33 -0.25
CA MET A 236 -13.45 6.73 -0.35
C MET A 236 -14.04 7.37 -1.60
N PRO A 237 -14.55 8.61 -1.55
CA PRO A 237 -14.99 9.33 -2.74
C PRO A 237 -13.79 9.65 -3.65
N LEU A 238 -14.00 9.58 -4.96
CA LEU A 238 -13.02 10.05 -5.94
C LEU A 238 -13.37 11.49 -6.36
N ALA A 239 -12.36 12.26 -6.75
CA ALA A 239 -12.56 13.59 -7.31
C ALA A 239 -13.47 13.53 -8.56
N GLY A 240 -14.40 14.49 -8.67
CA GLY A 240 -15.20 14.69 -9.89
C GLY A 240 -16.43 13.78 -10.07
N GLY A 241 -17.00 13.17 -9.02
CA GLY A 241 -18.33 12.55 -9.13
C GLY A 241 -18.74 11.62 -7.97
N PRO A 242 -19.89 10.92 -8.09
CA PRO A 242 -20.43 10.04 -7.04
C PRO A 242 -19.67 8.71 -6.92
N ARG A 243 -18.57 8.54 -7.68
CA ARG A 243 -17.82 7.29 -7.74
C ARG A 243 -16.96 7.18 -6.48
N THR A 244 -17.06 6.04 -5.81
CA THR A 244 -16.16 5.69 -4.71
C THR A 244 -15.16 4.63 -5.14
N GLN A 245 -14.00 4.59 -4.50
CA GLN A 245 -13.03 3.52 -4.57
C GLN A 245 -12.82 2.94 -3.19
N VAL A 246 -12.71 1.61 -3.09
CA VAL A 246 -12.32 0.97 -1.83
C VAL A 246 -10.80 0.88 -1.81
N GLY A 247 -10.18 1.50 -0.81
CA GLY A 247 -8.77 1.84 -0.86
C GLY A 247 -8.23 2.44 0.41
N TYR A 248 -7.04 3.00 0.26
CA TYR A 248 -6.31 3.76 1.25
C TYR A 248 -6.10 5.18 0.74
N ASN A 249 -6.01 6.12 1.66
CA ASN A 249 -5.65 7.49 1.37
C ASN A 249 -4.16 7.66 1.69
N VAL A 250 -3.36 7.92 0.66
CA VAL A 250 -1.91 8.10 0.79
C VAL A 250 -1.62 9.59 0.67
N GLN A 251 -1.15 10.15 1.77
CA GLN A 251 -0.71 11.52 1.89
C GLN A 251 0.76 11.61 1.53
N VAL A 252 1.14 12.59 0.72
CA VAL A 252 2.52 12.78 0.30
C VAL A 252 2.88 14.26 0.45
N SER A 253 4.09 14.50 0.96
CA SER A 253 4.70 15.82 1.02
C SER A 253 5.88 15.87 0.06
N VAL A 254 5.95 16.90 -0.77
CA VAL A 254 6.97 17.07 -1.83
C VAL A 254 7.62 18.44 -1.70
N ASP A 255 8.95 18.45 -1.69
CA ASP A 255 9.76 19.67 -1.69
C ASP A 255 9.66 20.42 -3.02
N GLU A 256 9.60 21.75 -2.97
CA GLU A 256 9.49 22.56 -4.17
C GLU A 256 10.79 22.59 -4.97
N LYS A 257 11.96 22.80 -4.35
CA LYS A 257 13.21 23.10 -5.06
C LYS A 257 13.68 21.92 -5.93
N HIS A 258 13.69 20.71 -5.38
CA HIS A 258 14.22 19.52 -6.06
C HIS A 258 13.15 18.49 -6.44
N LYS A 259 11.88 18.76 -6.12
CA LYS A 259 10.73 17.87 -6.42
C LYS A 259 10.88 16.48 -5.79
N LEU A 260 11.61 16.39 -4.68
CA LEU A 260 11.80 15.15 -3.92
C LEU A 260 10.67 14.96 -2.91
N ILE A 261 10.27 13.69 -2.73
CA ILE A 261 9.30 13.33 -1.69
C ILE A 261 10.00 13.44 -0.34
N VAL A 262 9.42 14.24 0.57
CA VAL A 262 9.93 14.46 1.93
C VAL A 262 9.39 13.38 2.87
N ASP A 263 8.07 13.18 2.86
CA ASP A 263 7.42 12.17 3.68
C ASP A 263 6.11 11.69 3.06
N HIS A 264 5.66 10.52 3.49
CA HIS A 264 4.39 9.94 3.09
C HIS A 264 3.73 9.20 4.25
N GLU A 265 2.40 9.16 4.23
CA GLU A 265 1.62 8.39 5.19
C GLU A 265 0.42 7.71 4.53
N VAL A 266 0.19 6.45 4.88
CA VAL A 266 -1.00 5.70 4.46
C VAL A 266 -2.01 5.74 5.59
N THR A 267 -3.18 6.30 5.32
CA THR A 267 -4.27 6.45 6.29
C THR A 267 -5.60 5.90 5.76
N ASN A 268 -6.48 5.57 6.69
CA ASN A 268 -7.84 5.12 6.43
C ASN A 268 -8.83 6.30 6.42
N ALA A 269 -8.35 7.53 6.65
CA ALA A 269 -9.14 8.74 6.58
C ALA A 269 -9.76 8.90 5.18
N VAL A 270 -11.09 9.01 5.14
CA VAL A 270 -11.87 9.06 3.90
C VAL A 270 -11.66 10.38 3.14
N THR A 271 -11.37 11.46 3.86
CA THR A 271 -11.18 12.81 3.34
C THR A 271 -9.87 13.40 3.85
N ASP A 272 -9.38 14.43 3.16
CA ASP A 272 -8.10 15.08 3.46
C ASP A 272 -8.19 16.23 4.49
N ARG A 273 -9.43 16.59 4.86
CA ARG A 273 -9.79 17.74 5.72
C ARG A 273 -9.03 17.86 7.03
N ASP A 274 -8.66 16.75 7.66
CA ASP A 274 -8.03 16.71 8.99
C ASP A 274 -6.59 16.15 8.94
N LEU A 275 -5.94 16.20 7.78
CA LEU A 275 -4.61 15.61 7.57
C LEU A 275 -3.49 16.64 7.34
N LEU A 276 -3.84 17.92 7.16
CA LEU A 276 -2.89 18.98 6.83
C LEU A 276 -1.82 19.14 7.90
N SER A 277 -2.22 19.45 9.14
CA SER A 277 -1.27 19.83 10.19
C SER A 277 -0.38 18.67 10.60
N HIS A 278 -0.92 17.45 10.54
CA HIS A 278 -0.18 16.22 10.79
C HIS A 278 0.93 16.02 9.76
N MET A 279 0.60 16.06 8.46
CA MET A 279 1.58 15.89 7.39
C MET A 279 2.60 17.03 7.36
N ALA A 280 2.16 18.26 7.61
CA ALA A 280 3.03 19.44 7.63
C ALA A 280 4.07 19.37 8.76
N LYS A 281 3.66 18.98 9.97
CA LYS A 281 4.58 18.81 11.12
C LYS A 281 5.60 17.73 10.84
N ARG A 282 5.17 16.59 10.29
CA ARG A 282 6.08 15.51 9.92
C ARG A 282 7.12 15.93 8.88
N ALA A 283 6.69 16.68 7.85
CA ALA A 283 7.59 17.22 6.85
C ALA A 283 8.60 18.20 7.47
N LYS A 284 8.13 19.12 8.32
CA LYS A 284 8.98 20.06 9.06
C LYS A 284 10.02 19.35 9.93
N ASP A 285 9.61 18.33 10.69
CA ASP A 285 10.50 17.57 11.58
C ASP A 285 11.58 16.80 10.79
N LEU A 286 11.22 16.24 9.63
CA LEU A 286 12.17 15.51 8.77
C LEU A 286 13.14 16.44 8.05
N LEU A 287 12.66 17.60 7.59
CA LEU A 287 13.50 18.64 7.02
C LEU A 287 14.39 19.28 8.10
N GLY A 288 13.95 19.30 9.35
CA GLY A 288 14.70 19.88 10.47
C GLY A 288 14.79 21.40 10.39
N VAL A 289 13.73 22.04 9.91
CA VAL A 289 13.61 23.50 9.78
C VAL A 289 12.70 24.07 10.87
N ASP A 290 12.93 25.31 11.30
CA ASP A 290 12.11 25.99 12.31
C ASP A 290 10.84 26.60 11.73
N GLU A 291 10.85 26.98 10.46
CA GLU A 291 9.71 27.53 9.74
C GLU A 291 9.51 26.78 8.42
N LEU A 292 8.25 26.59 8.01
CA LEU A 292 7.93 25.89 6.77
C LEU A 292 6.68 26.49 6.11
N GLU A 293 6.74 26.70 4.80
CA GLU A 293 5.57 27.03 3.99
C GLU A 293 4.94 25.77 3.40
N VAL A 294 3.61 25.70 3.42
CA VAL A 294 2.87 24.52 2.94
C VAL A 294 1.79 24.89 1.95
N LEU A 295 1.80 24.27 0.77
CA LEU A 295 0.73 24.36 -0.22
C LEU A 295 -0.15 23.12 -0.15
N ALA A 296 -1.47 23.31 -0.13
CA ALA A 296 -2.43 22.21 -0.17
C ALA A 296 -3.70 22.59 -0.93
N ASP A 297 -4.43 21.58 -1.40
CA ASP A 297 -5.70 21.80 -2.09
C ASP A 297 -6.83 22.24 -1.14
N MET A 298 -7.96 22.69 -1.71
CA MET A 298 -9.13 23.14 -0.94
C MET A 298 -9.69 22.05 -0.01
N GLY A 299 -9.47 20.77 -0.32
CA GLY A 299 -9.92 19.63 0.49
C GLY A 299 -9.29 19.58 1.88
N TYR A 300 -8.13 20.21 2.06
CA TYR A 300 -7.44 20.36 3.36
C TYR A 300 -7.92 21.54 4.21
N TYR A 301 -8.83 22.37 3.71
CA TYR A 301 -9.27 23.55 4.45
C TYR A 301 -10.09 23.17 5.69
N HIS A 302 -9.49 23.35 6.86
CA HIS A 302 -10.16 23.25 8.15
C HIS A 302 -9.51 24.21 9.16
N GLY A 303 -10.32 25.09 9.78
CA GLY A 303 -9.78 26.15 10.63
C GLY A 303 -8.94 25.65 11.83
N LYS A 304 -9.25 24.46 12.36
CA LYS A 304 -8.44 23.84 13.42
C LYS A 304 -7.05 23.41 12.91
N GLU A 305 -6.99 22.82 11.71
CA GLU A 305 -5.74 22.43 11.08
C GLU A 305 -4.86 23.63 10.74
N VAL A 306 -5.46 24.68 10.16
CA VAL A 306 -4.74 25.93 9.86
C VAL A 306 -4.15 26.55 11.12
N LYS A 307 -4.92 26.62 12.21
CA LYS A 307 -4.44 27.11 13.50
C LYS A 307 -3.28 26.25 14.02
N ALA A 308 -3.41 24.92 13.95
CA ALA A 308 -2.38 23.99 14.41
C ALA A 308 -1.09 24.05 13.60
N CYS A 309 -1.16 24.41 12.31
CA CYS A 309 0.03 24.71 11.49
C CYS A 309 0.71 25.98 11.98
N LEU A 310 -0.04 27.08 12.13
CA LEU A 310 0.52 28.38 12.54
C LEU A 310 1.18 28.32 13.92
N GLU A 311 0.55 27.63 14.88
CA GLU A 311 1.13 27.39 16.22
C GLU A 311 2.42 26.55 16.18
N ALA A 312 2.62 25.78 15.11
CA ALA A 312 3.82 24.98 14.89
C ALA A 312 4.86 25.68 14.00
N GLY A 313 4.73 26.98 13.72
CA GLY A 313 5.64 27.72 12.83
C GLY A 313 5.52 27.32 11.36
N ILE A 314 4.33 26.89 10.93
CA ILE A 314 4.06 26.47 9.56
C ILE A 314 3.04 27.44 8.95
N THR A 315 3.33 27.98 7.77
CA THR A 315 2.45 28.91 7.04
C THR A 315 1.71 28.15 5.93
N PRO A 316 0.42 27.80 6.11
CA PRO A 316 -0.34 27.09 5.09
C PRO A 316 -1.00 28.04 4.08
N TYR A 317 -0.80 27.76 2.79
CA TYR A 317 -1.45 28.41 1.66
C TYR A 317 -2.51 27.45 1.08
N ILE A 318 -3.78 27.71 1.39
CA ILE A 318 -4.92 26.86 1.01
C ILE A 318 -6.03 27.71 0.42
N PRO A 319 -6.63 27.32 -0.72
CA PRO A 319 -7.81 27.99 -1.23
C PRO A 319 -8.97 27.95 -0.23
N LYS A 320 -9.62 29.09 -0.01
CA LYS A 320 -10.84 29.15 0.82
C LYS A 320 -12.01 28.51 0.06
N PRO A 321 -12.76 27.57 0.67
CA PRO A 321 -13.97 27.03 0.05
C PRO A 321 -15.01 28.13 -0.16
N GLN A 322 -15.66 28.10 -1.33
CA GLN A 322 -16.72 29.03 -1.72
C GLN A 322 -18.02 28.81 -0.95
#